data_AF-A0A1A8KN78-F1
#
_entry.id   AF-A0A1A8KN78-F1
#
_cell.length_a   1.000
_cell.length_b   1.000
_cell.length_c   1.000
_cell.angle_alpha   90.00
_cell.angle_beta   90.00
_cell.angle_gamma   90.00
#
_symmetry.space_group_name_H-M   'P 1'
#
loop_
_entity.id
_entity.type
_entity.pdbx_description
1 polymer ?
#
loop_
_entity_poly.entity_id
_entity_poly.type
_entity_poly.pdbx_seq_one_letter_code
_entity_poly.pdbx_strand_id
1 'polypeptide(L)'
;MATVMCEQCDVYYCNACQQRCHPSRGPLAKHRLVPPPSPAAQAGAAAGGAGVGSGGQHPPLTARKPATCLDHEAENFSMYCCSCRVPVCGKCQEEGKHSKHDVKPLAVMWKQHKCQLSQALNGVSDKAKEAKEFLVQLKNMLQQIQESGVEFEACLVAQCDSLIEALTRQKAKMLTKVTKEKEYKLKVVRDQITHCTMKLRQTTGMMEYCLEVLKENDPSGFLQISDALIKRVTSSQDQWVKGALEPKVGPDFDLTLNTDSLLQTILQLDFHQGKVESGPAVPAAPLLQLEKCCTRNNSATLAWRVTAPAATPTEGYILELDDGNGGQYREVYVGKETMCTVDGLHFNSSYNARVKAYNTVGVGPYSKTVVLKTSDVAWFTFDPTSAHRDIVLSNENQTASCNSYDDRVVLGTAAFSKGVHYWEVGIDRYDNHPDPAFGVARINTMKEMMLGKDDKAWAMYVDNNRSWFMHNNSHTNRAEGGITKGSTVGVLLDLTKRTLTFYINKQQHGPMAFENLDGVFVPAVSLNRNVQVTLLTGLEVPQNIKQ
;
A
#
# COMPACT_ATOMS: atom_id res chain seq x y z
N MET A 1 -14.69 74.05 34.40
CA MET A 1 -14.28 72.70 34.82
C MET A 1 -15.48 71.76 34.69
N ALA A 2 -15.31 70.60 34.07
CA ALA A 2 -16.36 69.58 34.04
C ALA A 2 -16.53 68.98 35.44
N THR A 3 -17.76 68.70 35.84
CA THR A 3 -18.13 68.19 37.17
C THR A 3 -18.67 66.77 37.11
N VAL A 4 -19.12 66.28 35.94
CA VAL A 4 -19.64 64.92 35.71
C VAL A 4 -19.37 64.44 34.27
N MET A 5 -19.30 63.13 34.06
CA MET A 5 -19.19 62.43 32.78
C MET A 5 -20.34 61.43 32.62
N CYS A 6 -20.93 61.33 31.43
CA CYS A 6 -21.92 60.31 31.11
C CYS A 6 -21.27 59.11 30.41
N GLU A 7 -21.36 57.91 30.99
CA GLU A 7 -20.70 56.70 30.45
C GLU A 7 -21.29 56.26 29.09
N GLN A 8 -22.60 56.40 28.89
CA GLN A 8 -23.28 55.96 27.67
C GLN A 8 -23.16 56.97 26.53
N CYS A 9 -23.00 58.27 26.85
CA CYS A 9 -22.81 59.31 25.84
C CYS A 9 -21.32 59.60 25.57
N ASP A 10 -20.44 59.22 26.50
CA ASP A 10 -19.01 59.58 26.52
C ASP A 10 -18.76 61.10 26.43
N VAL A 11 -19.53 61.88 27.19
CA VAL A 11 -19.45 63.36 27.21
C VAL A 11 -19.30 63.88 28.63
N TYR A 12 -18.41 64.88 28.79
CA TYR A 12 -18.17 65.61 30.03
C TYR A 12 -19.01 66.89 30.11
N TYR A 13 -19.62 67.14 31.26
CA TYR A 13 -20.47 68.30 31.51
C TYR A 13 -20.00 69.05 32.76
N CYS A 14 -20.08 70.38 32.75
CA CYS A 14 -20.17 71.16 33.99
C CYS A 14 -21.63 71.18 34.50
N ASN A 15 -21.86 71.55 35.77
CA ASN A 15 -23.20 71.55 36.38
C ASN A 15 -24.25 72.31 35.55
N ALA A 16 -23.88 73.48 34.99
CA ALA A 16 -24.78 74.26 34.15
C ALA A 16 -25.08 73.59 32.79
N CYS A 17 -24.08 72.97 32.16
CA CYS A 17 -24.26 72.26 30.88
C CYS A 17 -25.02 70.94 31.06
N GLN A 18 -24.85 70.24 32.17
CA GLN A 18 -25.59 69.02 32.51
C GLN A 18 -27.10 69.31 32.53
N GLN A 19 -27.54 70.32 33.28
CA GLN A 19 -28.96 70.67 33.37
C GLN A 19 -29.55 71.12 32.02
N ARG A 20 -28.73 71.73 31.15
CA ARG A 20 -29.17 72.26 29.85
C ARG A 20 -29.24 71.19 28.76
N CYS A 21 -28.24 70.32 28.70
CA CYS A 21 -28.00 69.41 27.57
C CYS A 21 -28.22 67.93 27.92
N HIS A 22 -28.23 67.57 29.20
CA HIS A 22 -28.43 66.20 29.68
C HIS A 22 -29.49 66.12 30.80
N PRO A 23 -30.76 66.45 30.50
CA PRO A 23 -31.82 66.44 31.50
C PRO A 23 -32.12 65.01 31.97
N SER A 24 -32.46 64.84 33.26
CA SER A 24 -32.81 63.57 33.90
C SER A 24 -34.20 63.06 33.53
N ARG A 25 -34.52 63.01 32.22
CA ARG A 25 -35.81 62.58 31.69
C ARG A 25 -35.65 61.95 30.30
N GLY A 26 -36.60 61.10 29.92
CA GLY A 26 -36.56 60.41 28.63
C GLY A 26 -35.40 59.39 28.54
N PRO A 27 -34.82 59.15 27.35
CA PRO A 27 -33.77 58.14 27.15
C PRO A 27 -32.53 58.33 28.04
N LEU A 28 -32.19 59.59 28.33
CA LEU A 28 -31.03 59.97 29.15
C LEU A 28 -31.22 59.71 30.65
N ALA A 29 -32.45 59.44 31.12
CA ALA A 29 -32.71 59.13 32.52
C ALA A 29 -32.07 57.82 32.99
N LYS A 30 -31.82 56.88 32.05
CA LYS A 30 -31.15 55.60 32.33
C LYS A 30 -29.63 55.68 32.23
N HIS A 31 -29.10 56.82 31.81
CA HIS A 31 -27.67 57.00 31.65
C HIS A 31 -27.01 57.21 33.02
N ARG A 32 -25.83 56.64 33.20
CA ARG A 32 -25.05 56.71 34.43
C ARG A 32 -24.09 57.89 34.34
N LEU A 33 -24.24 58.83 35.28
CA LEU A 33 -23.35 59.98 35.44
C LEU A 33 -22.34 59.68 36.55
N VAL A 34 -21.06 59.74 36.22
CA VAL A 34 -19.95 59.49 37.15
C VAL A 34 -19.07 60.74 37.27
N PRO A 35 -18.36 60.95 38.40
CA PRO A 35 -17.37 62.03 38.51
C PRO A 35 -16.29 61.90 37.42
N PRO A 36 -15.75 62.99 36.87
CA PRO A 36 -14.64 62.94 35.92
C PRO A 36 -13.43 62.27 36.58
N PRO A 37 -12.67 61.42 35.87
CA PRO A 37 -11.46 60.83 36.44
C PRO A 37 -10.47 61.94 36.83
N SER A 38 -10.12 62.04 38.11
CA SER A 38 -8.99 62.87 38.54
C SER A 38 -7.69 62.30 37.96
N PRO A 39 -6.67 63.11 37.59
CA PRO A 39 -5.40 62.60 37.07
C PRO A 39 -4.56 61.77 38.06
N ALA A 40 -5.06 61.52 39.26
CA ALA A 40 -4.37 60.79 40.32
C ALA A 40 -5.28 59.73 40.95
N ALA A 41 -5.54 58.64 40.22
CA ALA A 41 -5.91 57.34 40.79
C ALA A 41 -6.07 56.30 39.67
N GLN A 42 -4.96 55.88 39.07
CA GLN A 42 -4.88 54.59 38.38
C GLN A 42 -4.37 53.56 39.39
N ALA A 43 -5.26 53.05 40.24
CA ALA A 43 -5.03 51.85 41.04
C ALA A 43 -6.34 51.37 41.67
N GLY A 44 -6.71 50.11 41.40
CA GLY A 44 -7.66 49.34 42.22
C GLY A 44 -9.09 49.27 41.70
N ALA A 45 -9.34 48.39 40.73
CA ALA A 45 -10.68 47.90 40.46
C ALA A 45 -10.98 46.73 41.42
N ALA A 46 -11.89 46.93 42.37
CA ALA A 46 -12.61 45.84 43.02
C ALA A 46 -13.99 46.30 43.54
N ALA A 47 -14.99 45.61 43.01
CA ALA A 47 -16.26 45.21 43.64
C ALA A 47 -17.36 46.25 43.91
N GLY A 48 -18.59 45.73 43.78
CA GLY A 48 -19.66 46.02 44.73
C GLY A 48 -20.79 46.88 44.18
N GLY A 49 -21.91 46.22 43.85
CA GLY A 49 -23.19 46.91 43.67
C GLY A 49 -23.76 47.37 45.01
N ALA A 50 -24.57 48.43 44.97
CA ALA A 50 -25.72 48.65 45.84
C ALA A 50 -26.44 49.91 45.33
N GLY A 51 -27.76 49.82 45.14
CA GLY A 51 -28.60 50.97 44.84
C GLY A 51 -28.88 51.80 46.08
N VAL A 52 -29.22 53.08 45.88
CA VAL A 52 -30.01 53.88 46.82
C VAL A 52 -30.81 54.90 46.01
N GLY A 53 -32.13 54.91 46.22
CA GLY A 53 -33.01 55.92 45.65
C GLY A 53 -32.93 57.24 46.41
N SER A 54 -33.32 58.33 45.75
CA SER A 54 -33.84 59.50 46.45
C SER A 54 -34.70 60.33 45.49
N GLY A 55 -35.96 60.52 45.90
CA GLY A 55 -36.84 61.52 45.33
C GLY A 55 -36.37 62.92 45.70
N GLY A 56 -36.62 63.86 44.80
CA GLY A 56 -36.40 65.29 45.01
C GLY A 56 -37.25 66.07 44.02
N GLN A 57 -38.16 66.88 44.57
CA GLN A 57 -39.17 67.66 43.87
C GLN A 57 -38.56 68.64 42.86
N HIS A 58 -39.15 68.72 41.66
CA HIS A 58 -38.85 69.76 40.67
C HIS A 58 -39.65 71.04 40.97
N PRO A 59 -39.03 72.24 40.98
CA PRO A 59 -39.77 73.50 40.91
C PRO A 59 -40.25 73.77 39.47
N PRO A 60 -41.24 74.66 39.25
CA PRO A 60 -41.86 74.87 37.95
C PRO A 60 -40.92 75.54 36.96
N LEU A 61 -41.14 75.21 35.68
CA LEU A 61 -40.43 75.68 34.51
C LEU A 61 -40.37 77.22 34.44
N THR A 62 -39.19 77.79 34.66
CA THR A 62 -38.89 79.14 34.16
C THR A 62 -38.58 79.05 32.67
N ALA A 63 -39.20 79.91 31.87
CA ALA A 63 -38.95 80.01 30.44
C ALA A 63 -37.43 80.20 30.19
N ARG A 64 -36.85 79.31 29.36
CA ARG A 64 -35.43 79.35 28.97
C ARG A 64 -35.12 80.71 28.35
N LYS A 65 -34.35 81.56 29.05
CA LYS A 65 -33.82 82.80 28.46
C LYS A 65 -32.91 82.45 27.26
N PRO A 66 -33.03 83.13 26.11
CA PRO A 66 -32.11 82.95 24.99
C PRO A 66 -30.68 83.31 25.42
N ALA A 67 -29.70 82.59 24.89
CA ALA A 67 -28.30 82.87 25.19
C ALA A 67 -27.91 84.21 24.52
N THR A 68 -27.35 85.12 25.32
CA THR A 68 -26.83 86.42 24.87
C THR A 68 -25.31 86.38 24.72
N CYS A 69 -24.75 87.34 23.98
CA CYS A 69 -23.32 87.41 23.75
C CYS A 69 -22.55 87.74 25.05
N LEU A 70 -21.39 87.10 25.23
CA LEU A 70 -20.54 87.32 26.41
C LEU A 70 -19.92 88.73 26.42
N ASP A 71 -19.62 89.27 25.24
CA ASP A 71 -19.06 90.62 25.08
C ASP A 71 -20.16 91.70 25.04
N HIS A 72 -21.39 91.29 24.70
CA HIS A 72 -22.55 92.19 24.54
C HIS A 72 -23.79 91.56 25.18
N GLU A 73 -23.91 91.71 26.50
CA GLU A 73 -24.93 91.02 27.31
C GLU A 73 -26.39 91.33 26.91
N ALA A 74 -26.63 92.49 26.28
CA ALA A 74 -27.95 92.90 25.78
C ALA A 74 -28.28 92.36 24.37
N GLU A 75 -27.30 91.80 23.66
CA GLU A 75 -27.48 91.33 22.28
C GLU A 75 -27.69 89.81 22.23
N ASN A 76 -28.70 89.40 21.47
CA ASN A 76 -28.91 88.00 21.14
C ASN A 76 -27.98 87.56 20.00
N PHE A 77 -27.60 86.29 20.00
CA PHE A 77 -26.91 85.72 18.85
C PHE A 77 -27.86 85.68 17.64
N SER A 78 -27.44 86.27 16.52
CA SER A 78 -28.22 86.35 15.28
C SER A 78 -27.49 85.69 14.10
N MET A 79 -26.18 85.50 14.21
CA MET A 79 -25.29 85.06 13.15
C MET A 79 -24.38 83.92 13.65
N TYR A 80 -23.77 83.16 12.74
CA TYR A 80 -22.86 82.05 13.06
C TYR A 80 -21.60 82.17 12.21
N CYS A 81 -20.44 82.24 12.87
CA CYS A 81 -19.15 82.31 12.21
C CYS A 81 -18.68 80.89 11.86
N CYS A 82 -18.67 80.54 10.57
CA CYS A 82 -18.25 79.22 10.10
C CYS A 82 -16.74 78.98 10.33
N SER A 83 -15.93 80.04 10.24
CA SER A 83 -14.48 79.98 10.46
C SER A 83 -14.13 79.73 11.94
N CYS A 84 -14.88 80.31 12.87
CA CYS A 84 -14.64 80.17 14.32
C CYS A 84 -15.50 79.11 15.00
N ARG A 85 -16.49 78.56 14.29
CA ARG A 85 -17.49 77.57 14.77
C ARG A 85 -18.28 78.02 16.02
N VAL A 86 -18.56 79.31 16.14
CA VAL A 86 -19.30 79.90 17.27
C VAL A 86 -20.45 80.81 16.81
N PRO A 87 -21.54 80.90 17.57
CA PRO A 87 -22.57 81.90 17.35
C PRO A 87 -22.04 83.30 17.68
N VAL A 88 -22.45 84.31 16.90
CA VAL A 88 -22.04 85.71 17.04
C VAL A 88 -23.27 86.63 17.00
N CYS A 89 -23.25 87.73 17.76
CA CYS A 89 -24.30 88.75 17.71
C CYS A 89 -23.99 89.80 16.62
N GLY A 90 -24.96 90.65 16.29
CA GLY A 90 -24.80 91.69 15.27
C GLY A 90 -23.63 92.64 15.57
N LYS A 91 -23.46 93.04 16.83
CA LYS A 91 -22.36 93.93 17.25
C LYS A 91 -20.98 93.31 17.09
N CYS A 92 -20.79 92.02 17.41
CA CYS A 92 -19.50 91.34 17.17
C CYS A 92 -19.12 91.24 15.68
N GLN A 93 -20.12 91.23 14.78
CA GLN A 93 -19.89 91.25 13.35
C GLN A 93 -19.49 92.66 12.87
N GLU A 94 -20.18 93.70 13.37
CA GLU A 94 -19.95 95.10 13.03
C GLU A 94 -18.64 95.66 13.63
N GLU A 95 -18.29 95.29 14.86
CA GLU A 95 -17.06 95.70 15.57
C GLU A 95 -15.77 95.07 15.00
N GLY A 96 -15.84 94.40 13.84
CA GLY A 96 -14.66 94.00 13.08
C GLY A 96 -14.03 92.65 13.46
N LYS A 97 -14.28 92.11 14.67
CA LYS A 97 -13.68 90.84 15.16
C LYS A 97 -13.95 89.63 14.25
N HIS A 98 -15.10 89.61 13.57
CA HIS A 98 -15.50 88.56 12.63
C HIS A 98 -15.77 89.06 11.21
N SER A 99 -15.40 90.32 10.91
CA SER A 99 -15.69 90.99 9.64
C SER A 99 -15.08 90.31 8.40
N LYS A 100 -13.97 89.59 8.56
CA LYS A 100 -13.26 88.84 7.51
C LYS A 100 -13.58 87.34 7.49
N HIS A 101 -14.48 86.87 8.34
CA HIS A 101 -14.83 85.45 8.43
C HIS A 101 -16.12 85.15 7.64
N ASP A 102 -16.29 83.90 7.23
CA ASP A 102 -17.55 83.45 6.61
C ASP A 102 -18.63 83.37 7.70
N VAL A 103 -19.53 84.36 7.74
CA VAL A 103 -20.60 84.45 8.73
C VAL A 103 -21.95 84.29 8.05
N LYS A 104 -22.76 83.35 8.53
CA LYS A 104 -24.09 83.02 7.98
C LYS A 104 -25.19 83.27 9.01
N PRO A 105 -26.45 83.51 8.59
CA PRO A 105 -27.57 83.63 9.52
C PRO A 105 -27.68 82.42 10.45
N LEU A 106 -27.79 82.67 11.76
CA LEU A 106 -27.78 81.61 12.78
C LEU A 106 -28.91 80.61 12.56
N ALA A 107 -30.08 81.06 12.11
CA ALA A 107 -31.23 80.19 11.83
C ALA A 107 -30.96 79.18 10.68
N VAL A 108 -30.19 79.60 9.66
CA VAL A 108 -29.81 78.74 8.52
C VAL A 108 -28.82 77.68 8.97
N MET A 109 -27.76 78.10 9.68
CA MET A 109 -26.75 77.18 10.22
C MET A 109 -27.34 76.23 11.27
N TRP A 110 -28.27 76.70 12.09
CA TRP A 110 -29.00 75.86 13.04
C TRP A 110 -29.81 74.76 12.34
N LYS A 111 -30.56 75.10 11.29
CA LYS A 111 -31.32 74.11 10.51
C LYS A 111 -30.38 73.13 9.79
N GLN A 112 -29.28 73.62 9.24
CA GLN A 112 -28.26 72.80 8.58
C GLN A 112 -27.58 71.84 9.56
N HIS A 113 -27.07 72.31 10.69
CA HIS A 113 -26.43 71.47 11.71
C HIS A 113 -27.42 70.46 12.31
N LYS A 114 -28.68 70.84 12.51
CA LYS A 114 -29.74 69.89 12.91
C LYS A 114 -29.95 68.79 11.87
N CYS A 115 -29.99 69.15 10.59
CA CYS A 115 -30.13 68.19 9.49
C CYS A 115 -28.92 67.25 9.43
N GLN A 116 -27.70 67.79 9.50
CA GLN A 116 -26.45 67.01 9.52
C GLN A 116 -26.37 66.08 10.73
N LEU A 117 -26.73 66.56 11.94
CA LEU A 117 -26.77 65.73 13.14
C LEU A 117 -27.82 64.64 13.02
N SER A 118 -29.00 64.93 12.46
CA SER A 118 -30.04 63.93 12.22
C SER A 118 -29.59 62.86 11.21
N GLN A 119 -28.90 63.26 10.14
CA GLN A 119 -28.35 62.33 9.15
C GLN A 119 -27.24 61.45 9.77
N ALA A 120 -26.32 62.05 10.54
CA ALA A 120 -25.29 61.30 11.25
C ALA A 120 -25.91 60.32 12.27
N LEU A 121 -26.96 60.72 12.97
CA LEU A 121 -27.69 59.87 13.92
C LEU A 121 -28.37 58.69 13.23
N ASN A 122 -28.94 58.89 12.03
CA ASN A 122 -29.48 57.79 11.23
C ASN A 122 -28.38 56.77 10.89
N GLY A 123 -27.20 57.24 10.47
CA GLY A 123 -26.05 56.35 10.20
C GLY A 123 -25.59 55.55 11.42
N VAL A 124 -25.56 56.16 12.61
CA VAL A 124 -25.25 55.45 13.87
C VAL A 124 -26.35 54.44 14.24
N SER A 125 -27.61 54.78 14.01
CA SER A 125 -28.75 53.88 14.24
C SER A 125 -28.70 52.66 13.32
N ASP A 126 -28.39 52.86 12.03
CA ASP A 126 -28.23 51.77 11.06
C ASP A 126 -27.07 50.84 11.48
N LYS A 127 -25.93 51.42 11.88
CA LYS A 127 -24.79 50.64 12.41
C LYS A 127 -25.12 49.87 13.70
N ALA A 128 -25.93 50.45 14.58
CA ALA A 128 -26.41 49.76 15.78
C ALA A 128 -27.34 48.58 15.45
N LYS A 129 -28.15 48.71 14.38
CA LYS A 129 -29.00 47.61 13.88
C LYS A 129 -28.16 46.49 13.28
N GLU A 130 -27.18 46.81 12.42
CA GLU A 130 -26.23 45.84 11.87
C GLU A 130 -25.48 45.09 12.99
N ALA A 131 -25.00 45.80 14.02
CA ALA A 131 -24.32 45.18 15.16
C ALA A 131 -25.23 44.22 15.94
N LYS A 132 -26.53 44.56 16.08
CA LYS A 132 -27.52 43.69 16.73
C LYS A 132 -27.79 42.43 15.91
N GLU A 133 -27.91 42.55 14.59
CA GLU A 133 -28.07 41.42 13.67
C GLU A 133 -26.84 40.51 13.71
N PHE A 134 -25.64 41.08 13.71
CA PHE A 134 -24.40 40.32 13.86
C PHE A 134 -24.32 39.59 15.21
N LEU A 135 -24.75 40.21 16.31
CA LEU A 135 -24.84 39.53 17.61
C LEU A 135 -25.79 38.33 17.58
N VAL A 136 -26.90 38.41 16.85
CA VAL A 136 -27.81 37.26 16.66
C VAL A 136 -27.11 36.17 15.84
N GLN A 137 -26.41 36.54 14.77
CA GLN A 137 -25.64 35.59 13.96
C GLN A 137 -24.57 34.86 14.79
N LEU A 138 -23.82 35.57 15.63
CA LEU A 138 -22.83 34.97 16.53
C LEU A 138 -23.48 33.99 17.53
N LYS A 139 -24.64 34.34 18.09
CA LYS A 139 -25.37 33.43 18.98
C LYS A 139 -25.84 32.16 18.27
N ASN A 140 -26.33 32.28 17.04
CA ASN A 140 -26.73 31.13 16.23
C ASN A 140 -25.53 30.24 15.89
N MET A 141 -24.39 30.84 15.52
CA MET A 141 -23.16 30.10 15.24
C MET A 141 -22.65 29.36 16.48
N LEU A 142 -22.75 29.97 17.67
CA LEU A 142 -22.40 29.32 18.93
C LEU A 142 -23.28 28.09 19.17
N GLN A 143 -24.59 28.20 18.93
CA GLN A 143 -25.50 27.05 19.04
C GLN A 143 -25.14 25.96 18.01
N GLN A 144 -24.86 26.33 16.76
CA GLN A 144 -24.45 25.36 15.72
C GLN A 144 -23.16 24.64 16.07
N ILE A 145 -22.17 25.34 16.63
CA ILE A 145 -20.91 24.71 17.09
C ILE A 145 -21.18 23.72 18.23
N GLN A 146 -22.10 24.05 19.14
CA GLN A 146 -22.50 23.14 20.21
C GLN A 146 -23.19 21.88 19.66
N GLU A 147 -24.15 22.03 18.75
CA GLU A 147 -24.86 20.90 18.15
C GLU A 147 -23.93 20.01 17.30
N SER A 148 -23.11 20.61 16.43
CA SER A 148 -22.14 19.88 15.60
C SER A 148 -21.03 19.21 16.42
N GLY A 149 -20.63 19.81 17.55
CA GLY A 149 -19.69 19.20 18.47
C GLY A 149 -20.22 17.90 19.07
N VAL A 150 -21.49 17.91 19.53
CA VAL A 150 -22.14 16.70 20.08
C VAL A 150 -22.27 15.60 19.03
N GLU A 151 -22.64 15.95 17.79
CA GLU A 151 -22.74 14.99 16.70
C GLU A 151 -21.36 14.39 16.34
N PHE A 152 -20.31 15.21 16.31
CA PHE A 152 -18.95 14.77 16.06
C PHE A 152 -18.45 13.82 17.15
N GLU A 153 -18.69 14.14 18.42
CA GLU A 153 -18.38 13.28 19.56
C GLU A 153 -19.10 11.93 19.46
N ALA A 154 -20.39 11.94 19.14
CA ALA A 154 -21.17 10.70 18.96
C ALA A 154 -20.61 9.82 17.82
N CYS A 155 -20.21 10.43 16.70
CA CYS A 155 -19.59 9.73 15.59
C CYS A 155 -18.23 9.10 15.98
N LEU A 156 -17.39 9.85 16.68
CA LEU A 156 -16.10 9.37 17.17
C LEU A 156 -16.28 8.16 18.11
N VAL A 157 -17.21 8.26 19.05
CA VAL A 157 -17.54 7.17 19.97
C VAL A 157 -18.00 5.93 19.19
N ALA A 158 -18.92 6.10 18.23
CA ALA A 158 -19.41 4.98 17.42
C ALA A 158 -18.30 4.29 16.60
N GLN A 159 -17.34 5.06 16.06
CA GLN A 159 -16.19 4.51 15.33
C GLN A 159 -15.28 3.69 16.27
N CYS A 160 -14.98 4.21 17.46
CA CYS A 160 -14.20 3.50 18.46
C CYS A 160 -14.91 2.21 18.93
N ASP A 161 -16.22 2.28 19.19
CA ASP A 161 -17.01 1.12 19.60
C ASP A 161 -17.03 0.03 18.54
N SER A 162 -17.09 0.39 17.25
CA SER A 162 -17.01 -0.56 16.15
C SER A 162 -15.67 -1.32 16.13
N LEU A 163 -14.56 -0.61 16.36
CA LEU A 163 -13.23 -1.24 16.47
C LEU A 163 -13.15 -2.20 17.66
N ILE A 164 -13.69 -1.80 18.82
CA ILE A 164 -13.76 -2.63 20.02
C ILE A 164 -14.59 -3.90 19.76
N GLU A 165 -15.72 -3.76 19.07
CA GLU A 165 -16.60 -4.87 18.73
C GLU A 165 -15.92 -5.88 17.79
N ALA A 166 -15.18 -5.38 16.78
CA ALA A 166 -14.38 -6.20 15.88
C ALA A 166 -13.28 -6.98 16.64
N LEU A 167 -12.56 -6.32 17.54
CA LEU A 167 -11.56 -6.97 18.40
C LEU A 167 -12.18 -8.02 19.32
N THR A 168 -13.34 -7.73 19.89
CA THR A 168 -14.08 -8.64 20.76
C THR A 168 -14.54 -9.89 19.99
N ARG A 169 -15.03 -9.73 18.76
CA ARG A 169 -15.35 -10.85 17.87
C ARG A 169 -14.13 -11.71 17.54
N GLN A 170 -12.99 -11.08 17.26
CA GLN A 170 -11.76 -11.81 16.94
C GLN A 170 -11.24 -12.59 18.15
N LYS A 171 -11.28 -12.01 19.35
CA LYS A 171 -11.00 -12.68 20.62
C LYS A 171 -11.87 -13.93 20.80
N ALA A 172 -13.19 -13.82 20.57
CA ALA A 172 -14.11 -14.95 20.69
C ALA A 172 -13.74 -16.10 19.72
N LYS A 173 -13.44 -15.78 18.45
CA LYS A 173 -12.99 -16.78 17.46
C LYS A 173 -11.70 -17.49 17.89
N MET A 174 -10.73 -16.75 18.43
CA MET A 174 -9.47 -17.33 18.92
C MET A 174 -9.70 -18.26 20.11
N LEU A 175 -10.55 -17.87 21.06
CA LEU A 175 -10.94 -18.74 22.18
C LEU A 175 -11.60 -20.03 21.70
N THR A 176 -12.47 -19.96 20.68
CA THR A 176 -13.07 -21.18 20.11
C THR A 176 -12.02 -22.14 19.54
N LYS A 177 -10.93 -21.63 18.92
CA LYS A 177 -9.84 -22.49 18.43
C LYS A 177 -9.12 -23.19 19.59
N VAL A 178 -8.82 -22.46 20.67
CA VAL A 178 -8.21 -23.03 21.89
C VAL A 178 -9.09 -24.11 22.50
N THR A 179 -10.41 -23.86 22.62
CA THR A 179 -11.36 -24.84 23.14
C THR A 179 -11.42 -26.10 22.29
N LYS A 180 -11.46 -25.97 20.95
CA LYS A 180 -11.47 -27.12 20.04
C LYS A 180 -10.20 -27.97 20.15
N GLU A 181 -9.03 -27.33 20.22
CA GLU A 181 -7.76 -28.05 20.40
C GLU A 181 -7.73 -28.79 21.74
N LYS A 182 -8.21 -28.14 22.81
CA LYS A 182 -8.35 -28.77 24.14
C LYS A 182 -9.25 -29.99 24.08
N GLU A 183 -10.43 -29.86 23.48
CA GLU A 183 -11.40 -30.95 23.36
C GLU A 183 -10.86 -32.12 22.54
N TYR A 184 -10.18 -31.83 21.43
CA TYR A 184 -9.50 -32.83 20.60
C TYR A 184 -8.45 -33.60 21.41
N LYS A 185 -7.53 -32.90 22.08
CA LYS A 185 -6.49 -33.53 22.90
C LYS A 185 -7.08 -34.38 24.02
N LEU A 186 -8.08 -33.84 24.75
CA LEU A 186 -8.78 -34.58 25.81
C LEU A 186 -9.45 -35.85 25.27
N LYS A 187 -10.08 -35.77 24.09
CA LYS A 187 -10.70 -36.93 23.45
C LYS A 187 -9.66 -37.99 23.12
N VAL A 188 -8.57 -37.61 22.45
CA VAL A 188 -7.49 -38.55 22.09
C VAL A 188 -6.94 -39.27 23.33
N VAL A 189 -6.64 -38.53 24.40
CA VAL A 189 -6.13 -39.13 25.65
C VAL A 189 -7.16 -40.05 26.30
N ARG A 190 -8.44 -39.67 26.37
CA ARG A 190 -9.50 -40.54 26.93
C ARG A 190 -9.69 -41.82 26.12
N ASP A 191 -9.63 -41.72 24.80
CA ASP A 191 -9.73 -42.88 23.91
C ASP A 191 -8.52 -43.81 24.09
N GLN A 192 -7.31 -43.25 24.25
CA GLN A 192 -6.10 -44.03 24.58
C GLN A 192 -6.22 -44.73 25.94
N ILE A 193 -6.69 -44.04 26.98
CA ILE A 193 -6.92 -44.63 28.31
C ILE A 193 -7.88 -45.81 28.19
N THR A 194 -9.04 -45.61 27.54
CA THR A 194 -10.07 -46.65 27.38
C THR A 194 -9.52 -47.87 26.66
N HIS A 195 -8.82 -47.66 25.54
CA HIS A 195 -8.20 -48.75 24.78
C HIS A 195 -7.15 -49.51 25.60
N CYS A 196 -6.28 -48.80 26.31
CA CYS A 196 -5.25 -49.41 27.14
C CYS A 196 -5.86 -50.20 28.30
N THR A 197 -6.87 -49.66 28.99
CA THR A 197 -7.59 -50.34 30.06
C THR A 197 -8.26 -51.63 29.58
N MET A 198 -8.91 -51.60 28.40
CA MET A 198 -9.53 -52.79 27.81
C MET A 198 -8.51 -53.87 27.46
N LYS A 199 -7.41 -53.49 26.79
CA LYS A 199 -6.30 -54.39 26.43
C LYS A 199 -5.65 -55.00 27.66
N LEU A 200 -5.43 -54.20 28.70
CA LEU A 200 -4.86 -54.66 29.97
C LEU A 200 -5.78 -55.70 30.61
N ARG A 201 -7.10 -55.41 30.73
CA ARG A 201 -8.08 -56.37 31.27
C ARG A 201 -8.11 -57.69 30.50
N GLN A 202 -8.07 -57.63 29.17
CA GLN A 202 -8.02 -58.84 28.33
C GLN A 202 -6.75 -59.65 28.56
N THR A 203 -5.59 -58.97 28.63
CA THR A 203 -4.30 -59.60 28.88
C THR A 203 -4.25 -60.23 30.27
N THR A 204 -4.74 -59.54 31.30
CA THR A 204 -4.83 -60.06 32.67
C THR A 204 -5.72 -61.29 32.75
N GLY A 205 -6.93 -61.26 32.18
CA GLY A 205 -7.82 -62.42 32.22
C GLY A 205 -7.27 -63.63 31.44
N MET A 206 -6.57 -63.38 30.32
CA MET A 206 -5.89 -64.45 29.59
C MET A 206 -4.73 -65.03 30.41
N MET A 207 -3.95 -64.20 31.09
CA MET A 207 -2.88 -64.63 31.98
C MET A 207 -3.43 -65.49 33.13
N GLU A 208 -4.49 -65.05 33.80
CA GLU A 208 -5.18 -65.81 34.86
C GLU A 208 -5.68 -67.17 34.35
N TYR A 209 -6.30 -67.21 33.16
CA TYR A 209 -6.74 -68.47 32.55
C TYR A 209 -5.57 -69.41 32.23
N CYS A 210 -4.46 -68.88 31.69
CA CYS A 210 -3.25 -69.68 31.46
C CYS A 210 -2.71 -70.26 32.76
N LEU A 211 -2.68 -69.47 33.84
CA LEU A 211 -2.23 -69.91 35.16
C LEU A 211 -3.12 -71.03 35.72
N GLU A 212 -4.43 -71.00 35.46
CA GLU A 212 -5.34 -72.06 35.88
C GLU A 212 -5.14 -73.34 35.07
N VAL A 213 -5.03 -73.23 33.74
CA VAL A 213 -4.76 -74.38 32.85
C VAL A 213 -3.44 -75.07 33.18
N LEU A 214 -2.42 -74.32 33.63
CA LEU A 214 -1.13 -74.88 34.06
C LEU A 214 -1.24 -75.77 35.32
N LYS A 215 -2.35 -75.75 36.05
CA LYS A 215 -2.61 -76.63 37.20
C LYS A 215 -3.23 -77.97 36.82
N GLU A 216 -3.55 -78.19 35.55
CA GLU A 216 -4.14 -79.44 35.06
C GLU A 216 -3.19 -80.62 35.31
N ASN A 217 -3.71 -81.70 35.90
CA ASN A 217 -2.90 -82.85 36.30
C ASN A 217 -2.98 -83.99 35.27
N ASP A 218 -3.97 -83.99 34.37
CA ASP A 218 -4.06 -84.95 33.27
C ASP A 218 -3.24 -84.48 32.03
N PRO A 219 -2.18 -85.22 31.62
CA PRO A 219 -1.39 -84.86 30.46
C PRO A 219 -2.18 -84.80 29.15
N SER A 220 -3.22 -85.63 29.01
CA SER A 220 -4.00 -85.70 27.78
C SER A 220 -4.95 -84.49 27.63
N GLY A 221 -5.64 -84.10 28.70
CA GLY A 221 -6.48 -82.91 28.77
C GLY A 221 -5.70 -81.62 28.59
N PHE A 222 -4.49 -81.52 29.18
CA PHE A 222 -3.63 -80.35 28.99
C PHE A 222 -3.22 -80.14 27.53
N LEU A 223 -2.76 -81.21 26.85
CA LEU A 223 -2.32 -81.13 25.45
C LEU A 223 -3.46 -80.82 24.47
N GLN A 224 -4.71 -81.14 24.79
CA GLN A 224 -5.86 -80.80 23.94
C GLN A 224 -6.09 -79.29 23.81
N ILE A 225 -5.66 -78.48 24.77
CA ILE A 225 -5.93 -77.04 24.82
C ILE A 225 -4.68 -76.15 24.75
N SER A 226 -3.50 -76.67 25.09
CA SER A 226 -2.27 -75.88 25.25
C SER A 226 -1.77 -75.24 23.95
N ASP A 227 -1.76 -75.96 22.82
CA ASP A 227 -1.28 -75.41 21.53
C ASP A 227 -2.11 -74.20 21.05
N ALA A 228 -3.43 -74.27 21.21
CA ALA A 228 -4.33 -73.18 20.87
C ALA A 228 -4.13 -71.97 21.80
N LEU A 229 -3.86 -72.24 23.08
CA LEU A 229 -3.63 -71.20 24.08
C LEU A 229 -2.27 -70.51 23.88
N ILE A 230 -1.21 -71.26 23.61
CA ILE A 230 0.13 -70.74 23.29
C ILE A 230 0.05 -69.79 22.09
N LYS A 231 -0.58 -70.22 20.99
CA LYS A 231 -0.78 -69.34 19.81
C LYS A 231 -1.51 -68.05 20.16
N ARG A 232 -2.53 -68.11 21.03
CA ARG A 232 -3.31 -66.94 21.46
C ARG A 232 -2.48 -65.98 22.31
N VAL A 233 -1.67 -66.51 23.23
CA VAL A 233 -0.75 -65.73 24.07
C VAL A 233 0.32 -65.06 23.22
N THR A 234 0.99 -65.78 22.33
CA THR A 234 2.00 -65.21 21.42
C THR A 234 1.39 -64.12 20.54
N SER A 235 0.22 -64.37 19.95
CA SER A 235 -0.49 -63.37 19.14
C SER A 235 -0.86 -62.12 19.93
N SER A 236 -1.20 -62.26 21.22
CA SER A 236 -1.49 -61.13 22.10
C SER A 236 -0.24 -60.38 22.55
N GLN A 237 0.89 -61.08 22.69
CA GLN A 237 2.19 -60.49 23.00
C GLN A 237 2.69 -59.64 21.83
N ASP A 238 2.55 -60.13 20.60
CA ASP A 238 2.97 -59.42 19.38
C ASP A 238 2.18 -58.12 19.13
N GLN A 239 0.98 -57.99 19.72
CA GLN A 239 0.19 -56.77 19.66
C GLN A 239 0.75 -55.63 20.52
N TRP A 240 1.67 -55.91 21.45
CA TRP A 240 2.38 -54.90 22.25
C TRP A 240 3.67 -54.45 21.53
N VAL A 241 3.53 -53.81 20.38
CA VAL A 241 4.68 -53.30 19.59
C VAL A 241 5.30 -52.07 20.24
N LYS A 242 6.61 -51.86 20.02
CA LYS A 242 7.36 -50.66 20.45
C LYS A 242 6.65 -49.38 19.96
N GLY A 243 6.35 -48.46 20.88
CA GLY A 243 5.59 -47.23 20.62
C GLY A 243 4.09 -47.31 20.93
N ALA A 244 3.53 -48.50 21.20
CA ALA A 244 2.10 -48.65 21.53
C ALA A 244 1.66 -47.98 22.85
N LEU A 245 2.62 -47.69 23.74
CA LEU A 245 2.41 -47.06 25.05
C LEU A 245 2.84 -45.57 25.09
N GLU A 246 3.10 -44.96 23.93
CA GLU A 246 3.47 -43.55 23.87
C GLU A 246 2.22 -42.64 23.80
N PRO A 247 2.21 -41.50 24.50
CA PRO A 247 1.14 -40.52 24.39
C PRO A 247 1.03 -39.99 22.96
N LYS A 248 -0.17 -40.04 22.37
CA LYS A 248 -0.40 -39.54 20.98
C LYS A 248 -0.42 -38.02 20.89
N VAL A 249 -0.62 -37.32 22.00
CA VAL A 249 -0.65 -35.86 22.09
C VAL A 249 0.05 -35.40 23.36
N GLY A 250 0.75 -34.26 23.28
CA GLY A 250 1.37 -33.59 24.42
C GLY A 250 0.41 -32.61 25.14
N PRO A 251 0.72 -32.19 26.37
CA PRO A 251 -0.11 -31.28 27.17
C PRO A 251 -0.06 -29.83 26.69
N ASP A 252 1.01 -29.42 26.02
CA ASP A 252 1.25 -28.03 25.63
C ASP A 252 0.42 -27.60 24.41
N PHE A 253 0.03 -26.34 24.36
CA PHE A 253 -0.66 -25.76 23.20
C PHE A 253 0.35 -25.08 22.28
N ASP A 254 0.50 -25.58 21.06
CA ASP A 254 1.36 -24.95 20.04
C ASP A 254 0.58 -23.86 19.29
N LEU A 255 0.20 -22.81 20.02
CA LEU A 255 -0.54 -21.67 19.50
C LEU A 255 0.16 -20.38 19.93
N THR A 256 0.67 -19.60 18.97
CA THR A 256 1.32 -18.32 19.22
C THR A 256 0.48 -17.16 18.68
N LEU A 257 0.42 -16.07 19.43
CA LEU A 257 -0.28 -14.84 19.05
C LEU A 257 0.69 -13.67 19.15
N ASN A 258 0.90 -12.96 18.05
CA ASN A 258 1.68 -11.72 18.02
C ASN A 258 0.71 -10.52 17.90
N THR A 259 0.81 -9.58 18.85
CA THR A 259 -0.06 -8.39 18.92
C THR A 259 0.65 -7.08 18.58
N ASP A 260 1.97 -7.09 18.36
CA ASP A 260 2.80 -5.89 18.36
C ASP A 260 2.45 -4.95 17.20
N SER A 261 2.26 -5.50 15.99
CA SER A 261 1.90 -4.69 14.82
C SER A 261 0.54 -4.01 14.99
N LEU A 262 -0.43 -4.69 15.60
CA LEU A 262 -1.77 -4.13 15.83
C LEU A 262 -1.73 -3.03 16.89
N LEU A 263 -0.95 -3.23 17.96
CA LEU A 263 -0.76 -2.24 19.00
C LEU A 263 -0.12 -0.96 18.42
N GLN A 264 0.88 -1.10 17.54
CA GLN A 264 1.47 0.04 16.84
C GLN A 264 0.45 0.79 15.98
N THR A 265 -0.43 0.09 15.26
CA THR A 265 -1.50 0.72 14.48
C THR A 265 -2.51 1.47 15.36
N ILE A 266 -2.89 0.91 16.52
CA ILE A 266 -3.80 1.56 17.47
C ILE A 266 -3.18 2.84 18.04
N LEU A 267 -1.88 2.83 18.36
CA LEU A 267 -1.15 4.00 18.86
C LEU A 267 -1.00 5.13 17.84
N GLN A 268 -1.17 4.83 16.55
CA GLN A 268 -1.09 5.80 15.45
C GLN A 268 -2.45 6.41 15.07
N LEU A 269 -3.53 6.09 15.78
CA LEU A 269 -4.85 6.69 15.54
C LEU A 269 -4.83 8.18 15.86
N ASP A 270 -5.04 9.02 14.85
CA ASP A 270 -5.05 10.48 14.96
C ASP A 270 -6.08 11.11 14.00
N PHE A 271 -6.49 12.35 14.28
CA PHE A 271 -7.41 13.10 13.43
C PHE A 271 -6.69 13.62 12.18
N HIS A 272 -7.13 13.16 11.01
CA HIS A 272 -6.65 13.67 9.74
C HIS A 272 -7.64 14.70 9.21
N GLN A 273 -7.21 15.95 9.00
CA GLN A 273 -8.01 16.97 8.32
C GLN A 273 -8.19 16.61 6.84
N GLY A 274 -9.19 15.79 6.55
CA GLY A 274 -9.56 15.42 5.19
C GLY A 274 -10.27 16.57 4.49
N LYS A 275 -9.60 17.17 3.50
CA LYS A 275 -10.28 17.87 2.42
C LYS A 275 -11.19 16.83 1.77
N VAL A 276 -12.49 17.01 1.92
CA VAL A 276 -13.53 16.08 1.49
C VAL A 276 -13.53 16.00 -0.04
N GLU A 277 -12.81 15.04 -0.61
CA GLU A 277 -13.10 14.50 -1.93
C GLU A 277 -13.98 13.26 -1.71
N SER A 278 -15.27 13.52 -1.46
CA SER A 278 -16.29 12.51 -1.19
C SER A 278 -16.87 11.96 -2.49
N GLY A 279 -16.50 10.72 -2.80
CA GLY A 279 -17.17 9.83 -3.76
C GLY A 279 -16.49 8.46 -3.77
N PRO A 280 -17.18 7.37 -4.16
CA PRO A 280 -16.51 6.11 -4.48
C PRO A 280 -15.49 6.38 -5.58
N ALA A 281 -14.21 6.29 -5.24
CA ALA A 281 -13.10 6.60 -6.14
C ALA A 281 -12.43 5.31 -6.61
N VAL A 282 -11.96 5.32 -7.85
CA VAL A 282 -11.06 4.27 -8.34
C VAL A 282 -9.76 4.26 -7.51
N PRO A 283 -9.08 3.11 -7.39
CA PRO A 283 -7.89 3.01 -6.55
C PRO A 283 -6.77 3.95 -7.03
N ALA A 284 -5.95 4.45 -6.11
CA ALA A 284 -4.75 5.21 -6.47
C ALA A 284 -3.72 4.34 -7.21
N ALA A 285 -2.82 4.98 -7.98
CA ALA A 285 -1.74 4.30 -8.66
C ALA A 285 -0.87 3.51 -7.66
N PRO A 286 -0.67 2.19 -7.86
CA PRO A 286 0.26 1.42 -7.05
C PRO A 286 1.69 1.94 -7.22
N LEU A 287 2.52 1.73 -6.20
CA LEU A 287 3.95 2.05 -6.25
C LEU A 287 4.76 0.77 -6.43
N LEU A 288 5.50 0.67 -7.53
CA LEU A 288 6.47 -0.39 -7.73
C LEU A 288 7.61 -0.28 -6.71
N GLN A 289 7.88 -1.39 -6.04
CA GLN A 289 8.93 -1.55 -5.02
C GLN A 289 10.21 -1.99 -5.71
N LEU A 290 10.97 -1.05 -6.27
CA LEU A 290 12.19 -1.33 -7.04
C LEU A 290 13.20 -2.19 -6.25
N GLU A 291 13.25 -2.01 -4.93
CA GLU A 291 14.08 -2.78 -4.01
C GLU A 291 13.70 -4.26 -3.90
N LYS A 292 12.49 -4.63 -4.31
CA LYS A 292 11.98 -6.01 -4.33
C LYS A 292 11.83 -6.56 -5.76
N CYS A 293 11.98 -5.70 -6.77
CA CYS A 293 11.98 -6.13 -8.16
C CYS A 293 13.35 -6.73 -8.50
N CYS A 294 13.38 -7.83 -9.23
CA CYS A 294 14.62 -8.42 -9.71
C CYS A 294 14.41 -9.12 -11.05
N THR A 295 15.47 -9.21 -11.82
CA THR A 295 15.52 -10.07 -13.01
C THR A 295 16.46 -11.23 -12.75
N ARG A 296 16.07 -12.41 -13.20
CA ARG A 296 16.88 -13.62 -13.13
C ARG A 296 16.76 -14.34 -14.47
N ASN A 297 17.86 -14.44 -15.20
CA ASN A 297 17.88 -15.10 -16.51
C ASN A 297 16.89 -14.42 -17.48
N ASN A 298 15.86 -15.15 -17.91
CA ASN A 298 14.76 -14.68 -18.74
C ASN A 298 13.44 -14.47 -17.97
N SER A 299 13.53 -14.24 -16.66
CA SER A 299 12.38 -13.99 -15.81
C SER A 299 12.52 -12.67 -15.07
N ALA A 300 11.40 -12.01 -14.79
CA ALA A 300 11.36 -10.79 -14.00
C ALA A 300 10.32 -10.89 -12.88
N THR A 301 10.73 -10.63 -11.65
CA THR A 301 9.84 -10.49 -10.50
C THR A 301 9.59 -9.01 -10.24
N LEU A 302 8.31 -8.61 -10.23
CA LEU A 302 7.87 -7.27 -9.87
C LEU A 302 7.04 -7.32 -8.60
N ALA A 303 7.23 -6.33 -7.73
CA ALA A 303 6.42 -6.14 -6.53
C ALA A 303 5.93 -4.70 -6.45
N TRP A 304 4.74 -4.50 -5.92
CA TRP A 304 4.12 -3.19 -5.75
C TRP A 304 3.41 -3.08 -4.39
N ARG A 305 3.08 -1.86 -4.00
CA ARG A 305 2.28 -1.59 -2.79
C ARG A 305 1.24 -0.51 -3.03
N VAL A 306 0.23 -0.50 -2.17
CA VAL A 306 -0.79 0.53 -2.13
C VAL A 306 -0.19 1.82 -1.56
N THR A 307 -0.42 2.94 -2.23
CA THR A 307 0.13 4.27 -1.86
C THR A 307 -0.78 5.05 -0.93
N ALA A 308 -2.08 4.82 -1.00
CA ALA A 308 -3.07 5.45 -0.13
C ALA A 308 -4.18 4.44 0.20
N PRO A 309 -4.66 4.37 1.46
CA PRO A 309 -5.85 3.60 1.79
C PRO A 309 -7.04 4.15 0.98
N ALA A 310 -7.56 3.37 0.05
CA ALA A 310 -8.75 3.75 -0.72
C ALA A 310 -10.00 3.57 0.15
N ALA A 311 -10.96 4.48 0.04
CA ALA A 311 -12.27 4.37 0.69
C ALA A 311 -13.02 3.10 0.26
N THR A 312 -12.77 2.63 -0.97
CA THR A 312 -13.27 1.35 -1.50
C THR A 312 -12.10 0.37 -1.64
N PRO A 313 -12.18 -0.85 -1.07
CA PRO A 313 -11.11 -1.82 -1.15
C PRO A 313 -10.70 -2.16 -2.59
N THR A 314 -9.41 -2.22 -2.86
CA THR A 314 -8.86 -2.72 -4.13
C THR A 314 -9.22 -4.19 -4.30
N GLU A 315 -9.82 -4.55 -5.44
CA GLU A 315 -10.17 -5.92 -5.79
C GLU A 315 -9.03 -6.68 -6.47
N GLY A 316 -8.11 -5.96 -7.12
CA GLY A 316 -6.92 -6.53 -7.72
C GLY A 316 -6.07 -5.52 -8.48
N TYR A 317 -5.08 -6.06 -9.19
CA TYR A 317 -4.07 -5.34 -9.94
C TYR A 317 -3.91 -5.95 -11.33
N ILE A 318 -3.56 -5.10 -12.28
CA ILE A 318 -3.21 -5.49 -13.65
C ILE A 318 -1.77 -5.02 -13.89
N LEU A 319 -0.88 -5.97 -14.14
CA LEU A 319 0.52 -5.73 -14.51
C LEU A 319 0.65 -5.86 -16.03
N GLU A 320 1.30 -4.88 -16.64
CA GLU A 320 1.60 -4.87 -18.06
C GLU A 320 3.09 -4.76 -18.32
N LEU A 321 3.56 -5.49 -19.33
CA LEU A 321 4.91 -5.42 -19.90
C LEU A 321 4.81 -5.13 -21.39
N ASP A 322 5.73 -4.34 -21.95
CA ASP A 322 5.87 -4.23 -23.40
C ASP A 322 6.51 -5.49 -24.01
N ASP A 323 6.76 -5.48 -25.32
CA ASP A 323 7.35 -6.60 -26.05
C ASP A 323 8.89 -6.69 -25.93
N GLY A 324 9.50 -5.84 -25.10
CA GLY A 324 10.94 -5.74 -24.93
C GLY A 324 11.67 -4.98 -26.05
N ASN A 325 10.92 -4.40 -26.99
CA ASN A 325 11.41 -3.60 -28.12
C ASN A 325 10.68 -2.24 -28.22
N GLY A 326 10.05 -1.78 -27.12
CA GLY A 326 9.29 -0.53 -27.09
C GLY A 326 7.95 -0.57 -27.84
N GLY A 327 7.42 -1.77 -28.10
CA GLY A 327 6.13 -1.99 -28.77
C GLY A 327 4.94 -1.97 -27.80
N GLN A 328 3.94 -2.80 -28.09
CA GLN A 328 2.67 -2.79 -27.35
C GLN A 328 2.79 -3.45 -25.98
N TYR A 329 2.12 -2.85 -24.98
CA TYR A 329 1.94 -3.45 -23.66
C TYR A 329 0.95 -4.62 -23.72
N ARG A 330 1.25 -5.67 -22.96
CA ARG A 330 0.38 -6.83 -22.76
C ARG A 330 0.16 -7.07 -21.28
N GLU A 331 -1.05 -7.46 -20.92
CA GLU A 331 -1.40 -7.87 -19.57
C GLU A 331 -0.73 -9.22 -19.27
N VAL A 332 0.18 -9.22 -18.30
CA VAL A 332 0.94 -10.41 -17.89
C VAL A 332 0.45 -10.96 -16.55
N TYR A 333 -0.32 -10.17 -15.80
CA TYR A 333 -0.93 -10.59 -14.55
C TYR A 333 -2.21 -9.80 -14.26
N VAL A 334 -3.24 -10.51 -13.81
CA VAL A 334 -4.49 -9.95 -13.28
C VAL A 334 -4.83 -10.72 -12.00
N GLY A 335 -4.85 -10.04 -10.84
CA GLY A 335 -5.14 -10.69 -9.57
C GLY A 335 -4.89 -9.84 -8.34
N LYS A 336 -5.03 -10.44 -7.15
CA LYS A 336 -4.98 -9.75 -5.85
C LYS A 336 -3.59 -9.61 -5.26
N GLU A 337 -2.65 -10.43 -5.69
CA GLU A 337 -1.30 -10.44 -5.17
C GLU A 337 -0.58 -9.16 -5.57
N THR A 338 0.35 -8.75 -4.71
CA THR A 338 1.15 -7.54 -4.91
C THR A 338 2.58 -7.85 -5.39
N MET A 339 2.79 -9.08 -5.84
CA MET A 339 4.03 -9.57 -6.41
C MET A 339 3.72 -10.58 -7.51
N CYS A 340 4.43 -10.49 -8.62
CA CYS A 340 4.29 -11.40 -9.75
C CYS A 340 5.66 -11.65 -10.39
N THR A 341 5.95 -12.92 -10.71
CA THR A 341 7.07 -13.31 -11.55
C THR A 341 6.57 -13.61 -12.96
N VAL A 342 7.19 -12.99 -13.95
CA VAL A 342 6.92 -13.20 -15.37
C VAL A 342 8.10 -13.97 -15.95
N ASP A 343 7.83 -15.20 -16.35
CA ASP A 343 8.81 -16.10 -16.97
C ASP A 343 8.74 -16.07 -18.50
N GLY A 344 9.79 -16.57 -19.16
CA GLY A 344 9.79 -16.75 -20.62
C GLY A 344 9.96 -15.46 -21.41
N LEU A 345 10.55 -14.43 -20.79
CA LEU A 345 10.93 -13.22 -21.51
C LEU A 345 12.08 -13.52 -22.47
N HIS A 346 12.31 -12.66 -23.45
CA HIS A 346 13.51 -12.79 -24.27
C HIS A 346 14.76 -12.32 -23.51
N PHE A 347 15.88 -13.01 -23.71
CA PHE A 347 17.20 -12.62 -23.22
C PHE A 347 17.69 -11.30 -23.84
N ASN A 348 18.65 -10.66 -23.15
CA ASN A 348 19.26 -9.39 -23.55
C ASN A 348 18.25 -8.36 -24.08
N SER A 349 17.13 -8.20 -23.36
CA SER A 349 16.02 -7.35 -23.77
C SER A 349 15.60 -6.45 -22.62
N SER A 350 15.19 -5.24 -22.97
CA SER A 350 14.73 -4.23 -22.01
C SER A 350 13.22 -4.11 -22.08
N TYR A 351 12.54 -4.47 -21.00
CA TYR A 351 11.09 -4.42 -20.90
C TYR A 351 10.62 -3.23 -20.05
N ASN A 352 9.62 -2.52 -20.54
CA ASN A 352 8.92 -1.50 -19.76
C ASN A 352 7.75 -2.14 -19.02
N ALA A 353 7.72 -1.99 -17.69
CA ALA A 353 6.66 -2.54 -16.85
C ALA A 353 5.88 -1.44 -16.11
N ARG A 354 4.56 -1.61 -16.02
CA ARG A 354 3.65 -0.71 -15.29
C ARG A 354 2.50 -1.49 -14.68
N VAL A 355 1.98 -1.02 -13.54
CA VAL A 355 0.88 -1.68 -12.82
C VAL A 355 -0.24 -0.70 -12.50
N LYS A 356 -1.50 -1.13 -12.61
CA LYS A 356 -2.69 -0.37 -12.18
C LYS A 356 -3.53 -1.20 -11.23
N ALA A 357 -4.30 -0.56 -10.37
CA ALA A 357 -5.22 -1.21 -9.44
C ALA A 357 -6.67 -1.03 -9.91
N TYR A 358 -7.55 -1.95 -9.56
CA TYR A 358 -8.98 -1.86 -9.86
C TYR A 358 -9.85 -2.26 -8.65
N ASN A 359 -11.05 -1.71 -8.59
CA ASN A 359 -12.09 -2.05 -7.62
C ASN A 359 -13.47 -2.06 -8.30
N THR A 360 -14.55 -2.20 -7.51
CA THR A 360 -15.94 -2.18 -8.01
C THR A 360 -16.35 -0.89 -8.74
N VAL A 361 -15.64 0.22 -8.50
CA VAL A 361 -15.88 1.52 -9.15
C VAL A 361 -15.24 1.57 -10.54
N GLY A 362 -14.07 0.95 -10.68
CA GLY A 362 -13.35 0.90 -11.95
C GLY A 362 -11.84 0.76 -11.79
N VAL A 363 -11.13 1.11 -12.86
CA VAL A 363 -9.68 0.95 -12.96
C VAL A 363 -8.98 2.29 -12.69
N GLY A 364 -8.01 2.27 -11.78
CA GLY A 364 -7.18 3.41 -11.42
C GLY A 364 -6.06 3.71 -12.42
N PRO A 365 -5.31 4.80 -12.20
CA PRO A 365 -4.16 5.16 -13.02
C PRO A 365 -3.00 4.15 -12.89
N TYR A 366 -2.13 4.13 -13.91
CA TYR A 366 -0.90 3.34 -13.89
C TYR A 366 0.14 3.93 -12.92
N SER A 367 0.98 3.05 -12.38
CA SER A 367 2.23 3.38 -11.73
C SER A 367 3.19 4.09 -12.69
N LYS A 368 4.27 4.66 -12.13
CA LYS A 368 5.44 4.99 -12.95
C LYS A 368 5.96 3.71 -13.63
N THR A 369 6.41 3.85 -14.87
CA THR A 369 7.05 2.76 -15.61
C THR A 369 8.43 2.46 -15.05
N VAL A 370 8.77 1.19 -14.92
CA VAL A 370 10.13 0.71 -14.63
C VAL A 370 10.69 -0.01 -15.86
N VAL A 371 11.98 0.15 -16.11
CA VAL A 371 12.70 -0.61 -17.13
C VAL A 371 13.40 -1.80 -16.47
N LEU A 372 13.15 -2.99 -16.98
CA LEU A 372 13.76 -4.24 -16.55
C LEU A 372 14.65 -4.77 -17.66
N LYS A 373 15.87 -5.18 -17.34
CA LYS A 373 16.79 -5.81 -18.31
C LYS A 373 16.97 -7.28 -17.96
N THR A 374 16.65 -8.16 -18.89
CA THR A 374 16.94 -9.60 -18.78
C THR A 374 18.43 -9.88 -18.98
N SER A 375 18.90 -11.06 -18.57
CA SER A 375 20.32 -11.41 -18.64
C SER A 375 20.85 -11.34 -20.08
N ASP A 376 22.09 -10.84 -20.22
CA ASP A 376 22.77 -10.70 -21.52
C ASP A 376 23.11 -12.07 -22.14
N VAL A 377 23.27 -13.10 -21.30
CA VAL A 377 23.57 -14.47 -21.67
C VAL A 377 22.50 -15.42 -21.14
N ALA A 378 22.29 -16.53 -21.84
CA ALA A 378 21.31 -17.54 -21.46
C ALA A 378 21.94 -18.61 -20.56
N TRP A 379 21.40 -18.75 -19.34
CA TRP A 379 21.70 -19.88 -18.45
C TRP A 379 20.60 -20.94 -18.58
N PHE A 380 20.99 -22.17 -18.92
CA PHE A 380 20.05 -23.29 -19.05
C PHE A 380 20.76 -24.62 -18.81
N THR A 381 19.95 -25.67 -18.65
CA THR A 381 20.36 -27.05 -18.38
C THR A 381 19.67 -27.99 -19.36
N PHE A 382 19.98 -29.28 -19.34
CA PHE A 382 19.15 -30.27 -20.01
C PHE A 382 17.79 -30.38 -19.32
N ASP A 383 16.74 -30.50 -20.11
CA ASP A 383 15.37 -30.58 -19.63
C ASP A 383 15.01 -32.03 -19.25
N PRO A 384 14.86 -32.35 -17.94
CA PRO A 384 14.51 -33.69 -17.50
C PRO A 384 13.09 -34.10 -17.92
N THR A 385 12.20 -33.13 -18.17
CA THR A 385 10.79 -33.41 -18.52
C THR A 385 10.64 -33.85 -19.97
N SER A 386 11.53 -33.41 -20.86
CA SER A 386 11.56 -33.83 -22.25
C SER A 386 12.47 -35.03 -22.52
N ALA A 387 13.35 -35.40 -21.59
CA ALA A 387 14.32 -36.49 -21.77
C ALA A 387 13.68 -37.88 -21.92
N HIS A 388 14.23 -38.71 -22.82
CA HIS A 388 13.86 -40.12 -22.93
C HIS A 388 14.32 -40.89 -21.68
N ARG A 389 13.65 -42.01 -21.32
CA ARG A 389 13.98 -42.82 -20.13
C ARG A 389 15.42 -43.36 -20.11
N ASP A 390 16.01 -43.53 -21.28
CA ASP A 390 17.39 -44.01 -21.42
C ASP A 390 18.43 -42.89 -21.21
N ILE A 391 18.03 -41.62 -21.21
CA ILE A 391 18.90 -40.50 -20.89
C ILE A 391 19.05 -40.42 -19.37
N VAL A 392 20.30 -40.32 -18.92
CA VAL A 392 20.66 -40.12 -17.51
C VAL A 392 21.27 -38.74 -17.38
N LEU A 393 20.57 -37.88 -16.62
CA LEU A 393 21.02 -36.55 -16.28
C LEU A 393 21.65 -36.53 -14.90
N SER A 394 22.77 -35.82 -14.77
CA SER A 394 23.50 -35.63 -13.52
C SER A 394 24.06 -34.21 -13.44
N ASN A 395 24.74 -33.88 -12.33
CA ASN A 395 25.32 -32.56 -12.11
C ASN A 395 24.29 -31.43 -12.31
N GLU A 396 23.19 -31.47 -11.55
CA GLU A 396 22.08 -30.50 -11.67
C GLU A 396 21.50 -30.40 -13.10
N ASN A 397 21.43 -31.53 -13.79
CA ASN A 397 21.00 -31.66 -15.20
C ASN A 397 21.91 -30.95 -16.21
N GLN A 398 23.17 -30.67 -15.86
CA GLN A 398 24.16 -30.13 -16.81
C GLN A 398 24.90 -31.22 -17.58
N THR A 399 24.98 -32.43 -17.03
CA THR A 399 25.68 -33.56 -17.66
C THR A 399 24.65 -34.58 -18.15
N ALA A 400 24.78 -34.99 -19.42
CA ALA A 400 23.93 -35.99 -20.05
C ALA A 400 24.75 -37.21 -20.50
N SER A 401 24.22 -38.40 -20.21
CA SER A 401 24.68 -39.68 -20.75
C SER A 401 23.47 -40.51 -21.18
N CYS A 402 23.70 -41.63 -21.85
CA CYS A 402 22.62 -42.54 -22.25
C CYS A 402 22.92 -43.97 -21.80
N ASN A 403 21.88 -44.79 -21.61
CA ASN A 403 22.00 -46.23 -21.36
C ASN A 403 21.75 -47.08 -22.61
N SER A 404 21.19 -46.49 -23.68
CA SER A 404 20.85 -47.18 -24.92
C SER A 404 22.00 -47.17 -25.92
N TYR A 405 22.09 -48.22 -26.75
CA TYR A 405 22.94 -48.23 -27.93
C TYR A 405 22.37 -47.37 -29.07
N ASP A 406 21.06 -47.13 -29.06
CA ASP A 406 20.41 -46.22 -29.99
C ASP A 406 20.63 -44.77 -29.58
N ASP A 407 20.61 -43.88 -30.56
CA ASP A 407 20.64 -42.44 -30.32
C ASP A 407 19.36 -41.97 -29.62
N ARG A 408 19.55 -41.11 -28.62
CA ARG A 408 18.47 -40.45 -27.89
C ARG A 408 18.72 -38.95 -27.86
N VAL A 409 17.72 -38.17 -28.27
CA VAL A 409 17.76 -36.71 -28.19
C VAL A 409 17.40 -36.25 -26.79
N VAL A 410 18.14 -35.27 -26.28
CA VAL A 410 17.78 -34.49 -25.10
C VAL A 410 17.84 -32.99 -25.45
N LEU A 411 16.86 -32.24 -24.94
CA LEU A 411 16.67 -30.81 -25.21
C LEU A 411 17.14 -29.98 -24.02
N GLY A 412 17.48 -28.71 -24.27
CA GLY A 412 17.73 -27.71 -23.23
C GLY A 412 16.44 -27.10 -22.68
N THR A 413 16.53 -26.51 -21.49
CA THR A 413 15.40 -25.83 -20.83
C THR A 413 15.10 -24.42 -21.39
N ALA A 414 16.03 -23.82 -22.16
CA ALA A 414 15.83 -22.52 -22.79
C ALA A 414 15.31 -22.64 -24.22
N ALA A 415 14.37 -21.76 -24.56
CA ALA A 415 13.82 -21.58 -25.90
C ALA A 415 14.19 -20.20 -26.45
N PHE A 416 14.65 -20.16 -27.70
CA PHE A 416 15.14 -18.98 -28.38
C PHE A 416 14.30 -18.67 -29.61
N SER A 417 13.77 -17.46 -29.68
CA SER A 417 12.97 -16.93 -30.80
C SER A 417 13.54 -15.65 -31.40
N LYS A 418 14.51 -15.02 -30.72
CA LYS A 418 15.20 -13.80 -31.16
C LYS A 418 16.60 -13.69 -30.55
N GLY A 419 17.45 -12.83 -31.11
CA GLY A 419 18.77 -12.50 -30.58
C GLY A 419 19.88 -13.46 -31.04
N VAL A 420 21.04 -13.35 -30.40
CA VAL A 420 22.24 -14.16 -30.70
C VAL A 420 22.63 -14.91 -29.44
N HIS A 421 22.73 -16.23 -29.54
CA HIS A 421 22.96 -17.12 -28.40
C HIS A 421 24.13 -18.07 -28.68
N TYR A 422 24.99 -18.24 -27.68
CA TYR A 422 26.14 -19.14 -27.76
C TYR A 422 26.21 -20.02 -26.52
N TRP A 423 26.47 -21.31 -26.73
CA TRP A 423 26.76 -22.27 -25.66
C TRP A 423 27.77 -23.29 -26.16
N GLU A 424 28.41 -23.98 -25.22
CA GLU A 424 29.33 -25.07 -25.53
C GLU A 424 28.86 -26.38 -24.90
N VAL A 425 29.29 -27.48 -25.50
CA VAL A 425 29.08 -28.84 -24.99
C VAL A 425 30.44 -29.51 -24.89
N GLY A 426 30.89 -29.78 -23.68
CA GLY A 426 32.13 -30.47 -23.39
C GLY A 426 31.97 -31.98 -23.52
N ILE A 427 32.98 -32.64 -24.10
CA ILE A 427 33.00 -34.10 -24.29
C ILE A 427 33.70 -34.76 -23.11
N ASP A 428 32.94 -35.37 -22.20
CA ASP A 428 33.47 -36.04 -21.00
C ASP A 428 33.95 -37.46 -21.28
N ARG A 429 33.21 -38.17 -22.14
CA ARG A 429 33.48 -39.54 -22.60
C ARG A 429 33.02 -39.69 -24.05
N TYR A 430 33.85 -40.29 -24.88
CA TYR A 430 33.51 -40.68 -26.24
C TYR A 430 34.39 -41.85 -26.68
N ASP A 431 33.76 -43.00 -26.96
CA ASP A 431 34.45 -44.24 -27.35
C ASP A 431 34.32 -44.56 -28.86
N ASN A 432 34.09 -43.52 -29.69
CA ASN A 432 34.09 -43.56 -31.17
C ASN A 432 32.94 -44.31 -31.85
N HIS A 433 31.88 -44.68 -31.13
CA HIS A 433 30.76 -45.42 -31.73
C HIS A 433 29.47 -45.34 -30.92
N PRO A 434 28.30 -45.00 -31.49
CA PRO A 434 28.09 -44.10 -32.64
C PRO A 434 28.44 -42.63 -32.35
N ASP A 435 28.39 -41.81 -33.40
CA ASP A 435 28.76 -40.38 -33.39
C ASP A 435 27.69 -39.52 -32.71
N PRO A 436 28.05 -38.67 -31.74
CA PRO A 436 27.11 -37.73 -31.16
C PRO A 436 26.77 -36.59 -32.14
N ALA A 437 25.60 -35.99 -31.93
CA ALA A 437 25.16 -34.83 -32.70
C ALA A 437 24.76 -33.67 -31.78
N PHE A 438 25.05 -32.45 -32.23
CA PHE A 438 24.87 -31.21 -31.48
C PHE A 438 24.17 -30.18 -32.36
N GLY A 439 23.24 -29.41 -31.79
CA GLY A 439 22.59 -28.35 -32.55
C GLY A 439 21.36 -27.79 -31.86
N VAL A 440 20.35 -27.50 -32.68
CA VAL A 440 19.09 -26.92 -32.25
C VAL A 440 17.92 -27.72 -32.79
N ALA A 441 16.81 -27.70 -32.08
CA ALA A 441 15.60 -28.38 -32.49
C ALA A 441 14.34 -27.59 -32.12
N ARG A 442 13.22 -27.96 -32.72
CA ARG A 442 11.89 -27.61 -32.22
C ARG A 442 11.52 -28.55 -31.06
N ILE A 443 10.70 -28.07 -30.13
CA ILE A 443 10.32 -28.81 -28.91
C ILE A 443 9.67 -30.18 -29.20
N ASN A 444 9.08 -30.36 -30.39
CA ASN A 444 8.41 -31.56 -30.86
C ASN A 444 9.26 -32.44 -31.80
N THR A 445 10.59 -32.28 -31.79
CA THR A 445 11.53 -33.16 -32.51
C THR A 445 11.44 -34.61 -32.02
N MET A 446 11.75 -35.56 -32.90
CA MET A 446 11.76 -36.99 -32.60
C MET A 446 12.95 -37.33 -31.69
N LYS A 447 12.67 -38.02 -30.57
CA LYS A 447 13.66 -38.27 -29.51
C LYS A 447 14.34 -39.64 -29.57
N GLU A 448 13.79 -40.56 -30.36
CA GLU A 448 14.26 -41.95 -30.48
C GLU A 448 15.18 -42.17 -31.69
N MET A 449 15.80 -41.09 -32.18
CA MET A 449 16.72 -41.12 -33.32
C MET A 449 17.81 -40.06 -33.18
N MET A 450 18.82 -40.10 -34.06
CA MET A 450 19.87 -39.08 -34.10
C MET A 450 19.31 -37.70 -34.46
N LEU A 451 19.83 -36.66 -33.81
CA LEU A 451 19.44 -35.27 -34.05
C LEU A 451 19.71 -34.87 -35.50
N GLY A 452 18.73 -34.24 -36.15
CA GLY A 452 18.79 -33.83 -37.56
C GLY A 452 18.25 -34.84 -38.55
N LYS A 453 17.88 -36.05 -38.13
CA LYS A 453 17.18 -37.02 -39.00
C LYS A 453 15.74 -36.63 -39.32
N ASP A 454 15.10 -35.84 -38.47
CA ASP A 454 13.78 -35.30 -38.74
C ASP A 454 13.84 -33.89 -39.35
N ASP A 455 12.68 -33.37 -39.73
CA ASP A 455 12.50 -32.03 -40.30
C ASP A 455 12.43 -30.90 -39.25
N LYS A 456 12.69 -31.22 -37.97
CA LYS A 456 12.53 -30.31 -36.83
C LYS A 456 13.83 -30.01 -36.10
N ALA A 457 14.94 -30.62 -36.51
CA ALA A 457 16.25 -30.43 -35.93
C ALA A 457 17.30 -30.04 -36.98
N TRP A 458 18.25 -29.21 -36.57
CA TRP A 458 19.40 -28.75 -37.35
C TRP A 458 20.65 -29.01 -36.52
N ALA A 459 21.51 -29.90 -37.00
CA ALA A 459 22.60 -30.42 -36.21
C ALA A 459 23.88 -30.62 -36.99
N MET A 460 24.97 -30.77 -36.25
CA MET A 460 26.22 -31.34 -36.72
C MET A 460 26.46 -32.64 -35.96
N TYR A 461 26.63 -33.74 -36.66
CA TYR A 461 27.17 -34.97 -36.08
C TYR A 461 28.65 -35.08 -36.42
N VAL A 462 29.44 -35.60 -35.47
CA VAL A 462 30.90 -35.53 -35.53
C VAL A 462 31.53 -36.80 -34.97
N ASP A 463 32.41 -37.39 -35.77
CA ASP A 463 33.27 -38.51 -35.40
C ASP A 463 34.64 -37.99 -34.88
N ASN A 464 35.60 -38.88 -34.63
CA ASN A 464 36.95 -38.48 -34.18
C ASN A 464 37.78 -37.68 -35.20
N ASN A 465 37.43 -37.79 -36.47
CA ASN A 465 38.19 -37.27 -37.59
C ASN A 465 37.44 -36.18 -38.36
N ARG A 466 36.11 -36.23 -38.39
CA ARG A 466 35.26 -35.54 -39.38
C ARG A 466 33.88 -35.23 -38.85
N SER A 467 33.22 -34.26 -39.46
CA SER A 467 31.83 -33.94 -39.20
C SER A 467 31.02 -33.70 -40.47
N TRP A 468 29.70 -33.70 -40.32
CA TRP A 468 28.74 -33.30 -41.33
C TRP A 468 27.58 -32.55 -40.69
N PHE A 469 26.96 -31.66 -41.46
CA PHE A 469 25.69 -31.04 -41.08
C PHE A 469 24.54 -31.96 -41.47
N MET A 470 23.50 -32.01 -40.63
CA MET A 470 22.33 -32.85 -40.83
C MET A 470 21.03 -32.09 -40.53
N HIS A 471 20.09 -32.19 -41.47
CA HIS A 471 18.71 -31.76 -41.33
C HIS A 471 17.81 -32.59 -42.27
N ASN A 472 16.65 -33.03 -41.80
CA ASN A 472 15.71 -33.85 -42.55
C ASN A 472 16.38 -35.09 -43.21
N ASN A 473 17.26 -35.75 -42.46
CA ASN A 473 18.03 -36.92 -42.91
C ASN A 473 18.94 -36.65 -44.13
N SER A 474 19.17 -35.38 -44.47
CA SER A 474 20.10 -34.95 -45.51
C SER A 474 21.42 -34.55 -44.88
N HIS A 475 22.53 -34.98 -45.48
CA HIS A 475 23.89 -34.79 -44.97
C HIS A 475 24.67 -33.87 -45.91
N THR A 476 25.24 -32.79 -45.40
CA THR A 476 25.97 -31.81 -46.20
C THR A 476 27.29 -31.38 -45.55
N ASN A 477 28.15 -30.73 -46.34
CA ASN A 477 29.35 -30.01 -45.88
C ASN A 477 30.27 -30.83 -44.96
N ARG A 478 30.80 -31.94 -45.49
CA ARG A 478 31.84 -32.72 -44.80
C ARG A 478 33.04 -31.84 -44.47
N ALA A 479 33.43 -31.79 -43.20
CA ALA A 479 34.62 -31.08 -42.72
C ALA A 479 35.61 -32.04 -42.04
N GLU A 480 36.90 -31.80 -42.22
CA GLU A 480 37.95 -32.49 -41.46
C GLU A 480 38.12 -31.81 -40.09
N GLY A 481 38.51 -32.59 -39.08
CA GLY A 481 38.52 -32.20 -37.68
C GLY A 481 37.34 -32.81 -36.94
N GLY A 482 37.64 -33.63 -35.95
CA GLY A 482 36.65 -34.30 -35.12
C GLY A 482 36.78 -33.96 -33.64
N ILE A 483 36.13 -34.74 -32.81
CA ILE A 483 36.12 -34.55 -31.35
C ILE A 483 36.86 -35.69 -30.64
N THR A 484 37.41 -35.40 -29.47
CA THR A 484 37.94 -36.41 -28.54
C THR A 484 37.54 -36.05 -27.11
N LYS A 485 37.77 -36.93 -26.14
CA LYS A 485 37.59 -36.61 -24.72
C LYS A 485 38.35 -35.32 -24.35
N GLY A 486 37.64 -34.36 -23.77
CA GLY A 486 38.15 -33.04 -23.42
C GLY A 486 37.95 -31.96 -24.51
N SER A 487 37.44 -32.32 -25.69
CA SER A 487 37.05 -31.34 -26.71
C SER A 487 35.78 -30.58 -26.29
N THR A 488 35.58 -29.39 -26.87
CA THR A 488 34.31 -28.64 -26.75
C THR A 488 33.69 -28.41 -28.11
N VAL A 489 32.35 -28.56 -28.19
CA VAL A 489 31.54 -28.22 -29.37
C VAL A 489 30.72 -26.99 -29.04
N GLY A 490 31.02 -25.87 -29.70
CA GLY A 490 30.27 -24.62 -29.57
C GLY A 490 29.14 -24.52 -30.59
N VAL A 491 28.00 -23.99 -30.18
CA VAL A 491 26.84 -23.74 -31.05
C VAL A 491 26.48 -22.26 -30.97
N LEU A 492 26.55 -21.57 -32.11
CA LEU A 492 26.15 -20.17 -32.25
C LEU A 492 24.85 -20.10 -33.06
N LEU A 493 23.77 -19.74 -32.38
CA LEU A 493 22.47 -19.48 -32.99
C LEU A 493 22.25 -17.97 -33.10
N ASP A 494 22.33 -17.43 -34.31
CA ASP A 494 22.03 -16.03 -34.60
C ASP A 494 20.66 -15.93 -35.27
N LEU A 495 19.62 -15.64 -34.48
CA LEU A 495 18.24 -15.46 -34.97
C LEU A 495 18.01 -14.08 -35.59
N THR A 496 18.99 -13.16 -35.47
CA THR A 496 18.96 -11.86 -36.14
C THR A 496 19.34 -12.03 -37.61
N LYS A 497 20.40 -12.81 -37.88
CA LYS A 497 20.82 -13.19 -39.22
C LYS A 497 20.16 -14.47 -39.75
N ARG A 498 19.47 -15.21 -38.86
CA ARG A 498 18.81 -16.49 -39.14
C ARG A 498 19.78 -17.61 -39.51
N THR A 499 20.91 -17.68 -38.82
CA THR A 499 22.03 -18.59 -39.13
C THR A 499 22.41 -19.47 -37.94
N LEU A 500 22.93 -20.66 -38.22
CA LEU A 500 23.54 -21.57 -37.24
C LEU A 500 24.98 -21.88 -37.63
N THR A 501 25.89 -21.76 -36.67
CA THR A 501 27.34 -22.00 -36.87
C THR A 501 27.87 -22.87 -35.73
N PHE A 502 28.79 -23.78 -36.06
CA PHE A 502 29.43 -24.68 -35.10
C PHE A 502 30.90 -24.33 -34.89
N TYR A 503 31.39 -24.65 -33.70
CA TYR A 503 32.77 -24.47 -33.29
C TYR A 503 33.29 -25.77 -32.68
N ILE A 504 34.56 -26.09 -32.89
CA ILE A 504 35.26 -27.13 -32.15
C ILE A 504 36.46 -26.46 -31.48
N ASN A 505 36.58 -26.62 -30.15
CA ASN A 505 37.66 -26.03 -29.36
C ASN A 505 37.83 -24.52 -29.61
N LYS A 506 36.69 -23.80 -29.65
CA LYS A 506 36.58 -22.34 -29.90
C LYS A 506 37.01 -21.87 -31.29
N GLN A 507 37.31 -22.78 -32.21
CA GLN A 507 37.56 -22.45 -33.62
C GLN A 507 36.33 -22.80 -34.44
N GLN A 508 35.93 -21.92 -35.36
CA GLN A 508 34.79 -22.18 -36.22
C GLN A 508 35.04 -23.45 -37.03
N HIS A 509 34.10 -24.39 -36.99
CA HIS A 509 34.21 -25.69 -37.60
C HIS A 509 33.37 -25.77 -38.87
N GLY A 510 34.04 -25.74 -40.02
CA GLY A 510 33.39 -25.68 -41.32
C GLY A 510 32.81 -24.30 -41.68
N PRO A 511 32.08 -24.22 -42.79
CA PRO A 511 31.37 -23.00 -43.19
C PRO A 511 30.13 -22.76 -42.30
N MET A 512 29.39 -21.69 -42.57
CA MET A 512 28.05 -21.50 -42.00
C MET A 512 27.18 -22.72 -42.29
N ALA A 513 26.54 -23.27 -41.25
CA ALA A 513 25.91 -24.59 -41.34
C ALA A 513 24.49 -24.54 -41.90
N PHE A 514 23.69 -23.60 -41.40
CA PHE A 514 22.30 -23.43 -41.83
C PHE A 514 21.95 -21.94 -41.90
N GLU A 515 21.08 -21.60 -42.83
CA GLU A 515 20.56 -20.26 -43.08
C GLU A 515 19.03 -20.28 -43.13
N ASN A 516 18.40 -19.10 -43.08
CA ASN A 516 16.95 -18.93 -43.13
C ASN A 516 16.19 -19.66 -42.00
N LEU A 517 16.82 -19.81 -40.84
CA LEU A 517 16.19 -20.37 -39.64
C LEU A 517 15.10 -19.41 -39.13
N ASP A 518 13.88 -19.93 -38.98
CA ASP A 518 12.73 -19.17 -38.47
C ASP A 518 11.91 -20.01 -37.49
N GLY A 519 11.39 -19.33 -36.46
CA GLY A 519 10.62 -19.93 -35.37
C GLY A 519 11.37 -19.98 -34.04
N VAL A 520 10.91 -20.88 -33.16
CA VAL A 520 11.46 -21.06 -31.81
C VAL A 520 12.32 -22.33 -31.78
N PHE A 521 13.54 -22.19 -31.28
CA PHE A 521 14.53 -23.24 -31.22
C PHE A 521 14.98 -23.50 -29.78
N VAL A 522 15.21 -24.76 -29.45
CA VAL A 522 15.83 -25.17 -28.19
C VAL A 522 17.20 -25.82 -28.49
N PRO A 523 18.21 -25.65 -27.62
CA PRO A 523 19.43 -26.44 -27.68
C PRO A 523 19.13 -27.93 -27.66
N ALA A 524 19.84 -28.72 -28.44
CA ALA A 524 19.61 -30.16 -28.51
C ALA A 524 20.92 -30.92 -28.74
N VAL A 525 21.00 -32.10 -28.15
CA VAL A 525 22.06 -33.09 -28.44
C VAL A 525 21.45 -34.47 -28.59
N SER A 526 22.03 -35.32 -29.42
CA SER A 526 21.74 -36.76 -29.42
C SER A 526 22.96 -37.57 -29.02
N LEU A 527 22.75 -38.51 -28.10
CA LEU A 527 23.79 -39.31 -27.48
C LEU A 527 23.37 -40.78 -27.45
N ASN A 528 24.37 -41.66 -27.37
CA ASN A 528 24.23 -43.08 -27.08
C ASN A 528 25.08 -43.45 -25.86
N ARG A 529 25.09 -44.73 -25.47
CA ARG A 529 25.75 -45.23 -24.26
C ARG A 529 27.23 -44.88 -24.13
N ASN A 530 27.92 -44.74 -25.25
CA ASN A 530 29.36 -44.52 -25.30
C ASN A 530 29.72 -43.02 -25.26
N VAL A 531 28.73 -42.13 -25.17
CA VAL A 531 28.94 -40.68 -25.10
C VAL A 531 28.44 -40.13 -23.76
N GLN A 532 29.24 -39.28 -23.15
CA GLN A 532 28.82 -38.41 -22.05
C GLN A 532 29.29 -36.99 -22.35
N VAL A 533 28.40 -36.03 -22.13
CA VAL A 533 28.67 -34.63 -22.39
C VAL A 533 28.19 -33.75 -21.24
N THR A 534 28.86 -32.61 -21.07
CA THR A 534 28.49 -31.57 -20.11
C THR A 534 28.20 -30.26 -20.84
N LEU A 535 27.04 -29.68 -20.55
CA LEU A 535 26.58 -28.43 -21.13
C LEU A 535 27.19 -27.23 -20.40
N LEU A 536 27.71 -26.28 -21.17
CA LEU A 536 28.34 -25.05 -20.70
C LEU A 536 27.52 -23.86 -21.22
N THR A 537 26.80 -23.19 -20.33
CA THR A 537 25.91 -22.06 -20.65
C THR A 537 26.35 -20.77 -19.97
N GLY A 538 25.64 -19.66 -20.23
CA GLY A 538 26.03 -18.35 -19.71
C GLY A 538 27.27 -17.77 -20.37
N LEU A 539 27.59 -18.19 -21.59
CA LEU A 539 28.77 -17.76 -22.33
C LEU A 539 28.46 -16.53 -23.19
N GLU A 540 29.42 -15.63 -23.31
CA GLU A 540 29.36 -14.53 -24.27
C GLU A 540 29.52 -15.03 -25.70
N VAL A 541 28.95 -14.29 -26.66
CA VAL A 541 29.16 -14.55 -28.08
C VAL A 541 30.63 -14.33 -28.42
N PRO A 542 31.32 -15.29 -29.08
CA PRO A 542 32.73 -15.15 -29.44
C PRO A 542 33.00 -13.86 -30.25
N GLN A 543 33.84 -12.97 -29.72
CA GLN A 543 34.11 -11.64 -30.32
C GLN A 543 35.02 -11.68 -31.57
N ASN A 544 35.75 -12.78 -31.80
CA ASN A 544 36.72 -12.93 -32.90
C ASN A 544 36.13 -13.60 -34.16
N ILE A 545 34.98 -13.10 -34.63
CA ILE A 545 34.40 -13.55 -35.89
C ILE A 545 34.80 -12.53 -36.96
N LYS A 546 35.75 -12.88 -37.82
CA LYS A 546 36.10 -12.06 -38.99
C LYS A 546 34.82 -11.81 -39.80
N GLN A 547 34.46 -10.53 -39.96
CA GLN A 547 33.45 -10.07 -40.92
C GLN A 547 33.83 -10.44 -42.34
#